data_AF-A0A352V5I6-F1
#
_entry.id   AF-A0A352V5I6-F1
#
_cell.length_a   1.000
_cell.length_b   1.000
_cell.length_c   1.000
_cell.angle_alpha   90.00
_cell.angle_beta   90.00
_cell.angle_gamma   90.00
#
_symmetry.space_group_name_H-M   'P 1'
#
loop_
_entity.id
_entity.type
_entity.pdbx_description
1 polymer ?
#
loop_
_entity_poly.entity_id
_entity_poly.type
_entity_poly.pdbx_seq_one_letter_code
_entity_poly.pdbx_strand_id
1 'polypeptide(L)'
;MNRRIFLLLTFSFVFTSIYCKDPDNTSVKAGAKTLIAKNLKLTVWDDNGRFNVSSNIENRWEALFFNDYPSTNFMRFYLNNEVLDFGMGGGLNKSSIQIVDNSVVYEWSNQVVRIVLNYSFIKMDSELYDALKINVKVINLSSQSLTVSSLFCFDTYLGENTNSHFILPGDIAVNSEIEFSGNTVPSYIASDSITKTDQIKFYFDGSQETRPYRVFMANWKKVSERQGVYMVKEGESFNWGRFSFNDSALFVEYRNVPVKIDSEISRDFFIQNKSGVTENISVTPEVTKEVKQEAKQEVIIKDTKMDILPDIGTLTDLGIDDLLRLLTLINKKLDNESNITQNDIEYFDEILKVIEKKTNKSK
;
A
#
# COMPACT_ATOMS: atom_id res chain seq x y z
N MET A 1 15.03 -43.29 -64.86
CA MET A 1 13.99 -43.76 -63.91
C MET A 1 13.85 -42.70 -62.82
N ASN A 2 12.72 -41.99 -62.83
CA ASN A 2 12.04 -41.24 -61.74
C ASN A 2 12.87 -40.67 -60.57
N ARG A 3 12.95 -39.35 -60.32
CA ARG A 3 11.94 -38.27 -60.05
C ARG A 3 11.94 -37.86 -58.56
N ARG A 4 11.75 -36.55 -58.33
CA ARG A 4 11.45 -35.76 -57.09
C ARG A 4 12.70 -35.09 -56.49
N ILE A 5 12.97 -33.78 -56.60
CA ILE A 5 12.19 -32.52 -56.45
C ILE A 5 11.61 -32.32 -55.04
N PHE A 6 12.21 -31.41 -54.28
CA PHE A 6 11.59 -30.35 -53.45
C PHE A 6 12.70 -29.33 -53.08
N LEU A 7 12.86 -28.22 -53.82
CA LEU A 7 12.40 -26.84 -53.51
C LEU A 7 12.63 -26.41 -52.05
N LEU A 8 13.67 -25.62 -51.73
CA LEU A 8 13.80 -24.13 -51.80
C LEU A 8 12.85 -23.35 -50.87
N LEU A 9 13.43 -22.77 -49.82
CA LEU A 9 13.09 -21.44 -49.29
C LEU A 9 14.14 -21.01 -48.25
N THR A 10 15.21 -20.38 -48.73
CA THR A 10 16.13 -19.59 -47.89
C THR A 10 15.47 -18.25 -47.60
N PHE A 11 15.01 -18.06 -46.36
CA PHE A 11 14.57 -16.75 -45.88
C PHE A 11 15.79 -15.97 -45.39
N SER A 12 16.05 -14.85 -46.07
CA SER A 12 17.02 -13.85 -45.65
C SER A 12 16.41 -13.07 -44.47
N PHE A 13 16.96 -13.23 -43.26
CA PHE A 13 16.63 -12.37 -42.13
C PHE A 13 17.64 -11.22 -42.07
N VAL A 14 17.17 -10.02 -42.36
CA VAL A 14 17.81 -8.77 -41.97
C VAL A 14 17.55 -8.61 -40.48
N PHE A 15 18.54 -8.89 -39.63
CA PHE A 15 18.53 -8.48 -38.23
C PHE A 15 19.26 -7.14 -38.13
N THR A 16 18.48 -6.08 -37.98
CA THR A 16 18.96 -4.79 -37.48
C THR A 16 18.71 -4.73 -35.97
N SER A 17 19.69 -4.17 -35.28
CA SER A 17 19.73 -3.76 -33.87
C SER A 17 20.14 -4.80 -32.83
N ILE A 18 21.46 -4.79 -32.61
CA ILE A 18 22.13 -4.72 -31.31
C ILE A 18 21.26 -3.98 -30.27
N TYR A 19 21.08 -4.55 -29.07
CA TYR A 19 21.17 -3.79 -27.83
C TYR A 19 21.69 -4.67 -26.69
N CYS A 20 22.71 -4.11 -26.03
CA CYS A 20 23.47 -4.69 -24.94
C CYS A 20 22.65 -4.90 -23.66
N LYS A 21 23.11 -5.88 -22.87
CA LYS A 21 22.96 -5.92 -21.42
C LYS A 21 23.36 -4.57 -20.81
N ASP A 22 22.51 -4.02 -19.96
CA ASP A 22 22.88 -3.03 -18.94
C ASP A 22 22.91 -3.75 -17.57
N PRO A 23 23.98 -3.62 -16.76
CA PRO A 23 24.03 -4.17 -15.40
C PRO A 23 23.45 -3.24 -14.32
N ASP A 24 23.12 -1.98 -14.62
CA ASP A 24 22.77 -0.99 -13.59
C ASP A 24 21.36 -0.41 -13.77
N ASN A 25 20.31 -1.21 -13.52
CA ASN A 25 19.01 -0.70 -13.06
C ASN A 25 18.06 -1.86 -12.71
N THR A 26 17.94 -2.21 -11.43
CA THR A 26 16.87 -3.12 -10.98
C THR A 26 16.10 -2.52 -9.81
N SER A 27 15.46 -1.37 -10.07
CA SER A 27 14.13 -1.13 -9.52
C SER A 27 13.16 -1.11 -10.70
N VAL A 28 12.48 -2.24 -10.92
CA VAL A 28 11.29 -2.28 -11.78
C VAL A 28 10.34 -1.20 -11.26
N LYS A 29 10.14 -0.11 -12.02
CA LYS A 29 9.11 0.88 -11.70
C LYS A 29 7.76 0.18 -11.87
N ALA A 30 7.11 -0.23 -10.79
CA ALA A 30 5.72 -0.63 -10.86
C ALA A 30 4.90 0.55 -11.39
N GLY A 31 4.03 0.28 -12.35
CA GLY A 31 3.05 1.26 -12.79
C GLY A 31 1.99 1.47 -11.70
N ALA A 32 1.38 2.65 -11.70
CA ALA A 32 0.20 2.92 -10.90
C ALA A 32 -0.86 3.59 -11.76
N LYS A 33 -2.13 3.35 -11.42
CA LYS A 33 -3.27 4.11 -11.95
C LYS A 33 -3.82 4.98 -10.84
N THR A 34 -4.06 6.25 -11.17
CA THR A 34 -4.61 7.22 -10.23
C THR A 34 -5.96 7.68 -10.74
N LEU A 35 -6.93 7.74 -9.84
CA LEU A 35 -8.25 8.31 -10.07
C LEU A 35 -8.44 9.48 -9.10
N ILE A 36 -8.87 10.62 -9.63
CA ILE A 36 -9.04 11.85 -8.85
C ILE A 36 -10.50 12.27 -8.91
N ALA A 37 -11.13 12.31 -7.74
CA ALA A 37 -12.35 13.05 -7.48
C ALA A 37 -11.98 14.39 -6.81
N LYS A 38 -12.97 15.24 -6.50
CA LYS A 38 -12.72 16.57 -5.94
C LYS A 38 -11.94 16.52 -4.61
N ASN A 39 -12.44 15.70 -3.69
CA ASN A 39 -11.91 15.62 -2.32
C ASN A 39 -11.13 14.33 -2.07
N LEU A 40 -11.09 13.40 -3.02
CA LEU A 40 -10.46 12.11 -2.88
C LEU A 40 -9.57 11.80 -4.08
N LYS A 41 -8.38 11.29 -3.80
CA LYS A 41 -7.46 10.73 -4.78
C LYS A 41 -7.21 9.28 -4.41
N LEU A 42 -7.37 8.39 -5.38
CA LEU A 42 -7.09 6.97 -5.27
C LEU A 42 -5.88 6.68 -6.14
N THR A 43 -4.88 6.01 -5.58
CA THR A 43 -3.76 5.43 -6.35
C THR A 43 -3.77 3.93 -6.13
N VAL A 44 -3.72 3.16 -7.22
CA VAL A 44 -3.67 1.68 -7.21
C VAL A 44 -2.45 1.22 -8.01
N TRP A 45 -1.66 0.32 -7.43
CA TRP A 45 -0.44 -0.20 -8.06
C TRP A 45 -0.71 -1.45 -8.91
N ASP A 46 -0.01 -1.56 -10.03
CA ASP A 46 -0.21 -2.60 -11.04
C ASP A 46 0.44 -3.95 -10.70
N ASP A 47 1.37 -3.94 -9.75
CA ASP A 47 2.10 -5.12 -9.31
C ASP A 47 1.24 -5.97 -8.37
N ASN A 48 0.40 -5.37 -7.53
CA ASN A 48 -0.28 -6.12 -6.48
C ASN A 48 -1.71 -5.65 -6.20
N GLY A 49 -2.21 -4.67 -6.96
CA GLY A 49 -3.54 -4.12 -6.79
C GLY A 49 -3.74 -3.40 -5.44
N ARG A 50 -2.68 -3.21 -4.64
CA ARG A 50 -2.73 -2.40 -3.42
C ARG A 50 -3.10 -0.97 -3.78
N PHE A 51 -3.57 -0.24 -2.78
CA PHE A 51 -4.04 1.11 -3.00
C PHE A 51 -3.70 2.03 -1.81
N ASN A 52 -3.74 3.32 -2.10
CA ASN A 52 -3.74 4.40 -1.11
C ASN A 52 -4.82 5.41 -1.50
N VAL A 53 -5.39 6.06 -0.50
CA VAL A 53 -6.40 7.11 -0.67
C VAL A 53 -5.87 8.36 0.03
N SER A 54 -5.98 9.50 -0.64
CA SER A 54 -5.67 10.80 -0.07
C SER A 54 -6.90 11.69 -0.08
N SER A 55 -7.08 12.52 0.94
CA SER A 55 -8.06 13.60 0.96
C SER A 55 -7.44 14.90 0.45
N ASN A 56 -8.26 15.78 -0.12
CA ASN A 56 -7.85 17.14 -0.45
C ASN A 56 -8.19 18.07 0.73
N ILE A 57 -7.16 18.50 1.46
CA ILE A 57 -7.28 19.42 2.60
C ILE A 57 -6.55 20.69 2.21
N GLU A 58 -7.29 21.81 2.13
CA GLU A 58 -6.74 23.13 1.82
C GLU A 58 -5.87 23.14 0.54
N ASN A 59 -6.32 22.46 -0.52
CA ASN A 59 -5.61 22.29 -1.81
C ASN A 59 -4.32 21.45 -1.73
N ARG A 60 -4.18 20.60 -0.70
CA ARG A 60 -3.09 19.63 -0.59
C ARG A 60 -3.65 18.23 -0.45
N TRP A 61 -3.01 17.27 -1.11
CA TRP A 61 -3.36 15.86 -0.98
C TRP A 61 -2.66 15.26 0.23
N GLU A 62 -3.42 14.90 1.25
CA GLU A 62 -2.90 14.24 2.45
C GLU A 62 -3.34 12.77 2.47
N ALA A 63 -2.40 11.86 2.67
CA ALA A 63 -2.68 10.44 2.65
C ALA A 63 -3.52 10.04 3.88
N LEU A 64 -4.58 9.28 3.65
CA LEU A 64 -5.47 8.77 4.70
C LEU A 64 -4.93 7.46 5.30
N PHE A 65 -4.10 6.75 4.53
CA PHE A 65 -3.36 5.56 4.95
C PHE A 65 -1.87 5.85 4.99
N PHE A 66 -1.12 5.01 5.71
CA PHE A 66 0.34 5.11 5.71
C PHE A 66 0.87 5.09 4.26
N ASN A 67 1.68 6.08 3.92
CA ASN A 67 2.13 6.34 2.55
C ASN A 67 3.55 5.82 2.32
N ASP A 68 3.72 4.51 2.42
CA ASP A 68 4.94 3.80 2.05
C ASP A 68 4.82 3.19 0.65
N TYR A 69 5.98 2.87 0.05
CA TYR A 69 6.04 2.05 -1.15
C TYR A 69 6.80 0.75 -0.90
N PRO A 70 6.20 -0.43 -1.16
CA PRO A 70 4.77 -0.62 -1.47
C PRO A 70 3.89 -0.25 -0.27
N SER A 71 2.63 0.13 -0.52
CA SER A 71 1.66 0.47 0.53
C SER A 71 1.58 -0.64 1.59
N THR A 72 1.52 -0.25 2.86
CA THR A 72 1.32 -1.17 4.00
C THR A 72 -0.10 -1.72 4.05
N ASN A 73 -1.03 -1.12 3.30
CA ASN A 73 -2.28 -1.78 2.95
C ASN A 73 -2.00 -3.01 2.09
N PHE A 74 -2.44 -4.19 2.52
CA PHE A 74 -2.23 -5.41 1.76
C PHE A 74 -3.47 -6.29 1.77
N MET A 75 -3.48 -7.22 0.81
CA MET A 75 -4.52 -8.23 0.65
C MET A 75 -3.86 -9.59 0.54
N ARG A 76 -4.40 -10.57 1.26
CA ARG A 76 -4.01 -11.98 1.14
C ARG A 76 -5.23 -12.78 0.78
N PHE A 77 -5.04 -13.73 -0.13
CA PHE A 77 -6.06 -14.69 -0.52
C PHE A 77 -5.54 -16.08 -0.22
N TYR A 78 -6.45 -16.99 0.11
CA TYR A 78 -6.16 -18.38 0.34
C TYR A 78 -7.14 -19.22 -0.46
N LEU A 79 -6.62 -20.22 -1.18
CA LEU A 79 -7.43 -21.22 -1.87
C LEU A 79 -7.25 -22.56 -1.15
N ASN A 80 -8.35 -23.16 -0.71
CA ASN A 80 -8.35 -24.44 0.01
C ASN A 80 -7.34 -24.46 1.19
N ASN A 81 -7.25 -23.34 1.91
CA ASN A 81 -6.33 -23.07 3.03
C ASN A 81 -4.84 -22.88 2.66
N GLU A 82 -4.49 -22.86 1.38
CA GLU A 82 -3.14 -22.52 0.92
C GLU A 82 -3.06 -21.06 0.50
N VAL A 83 -1.94 -20.40 0.79
CA VAL A 83 -1.70 -19.02 0.39
C VAL A 83 -1.68 -18.93 -1.14
N LEU A 84 -2.50 -18.04 -1.68
CA LEU A 84 -2.46 -17.69 -3.09
C LEU A 84 -1.38 -16.64 -3.32
N ASP A 85 -0.47 -16.90 -4.25
CA ASP A 85 0.53 -15.94 -4.72
C ASP A 85 -0.12 -14.86 -5.61
N PHE A 86 -0.94 -14.02 -4.97
CA PHE A 86 -1.68 -12.93 -5.57
C PHE A 86 -0.78 -11.72 -5.76
N GLY A 87 -0.82 -11.11 -6.94
CA GLY A 87 -0.09 -9.90 -7.24
C GLY A 87 0.47 -9.92 -8.66
N MET A 88 1.77 -9.82 -8.83
CA MET A 88 2.30 -9.51 -10.16
C MET A 88 2.09 -10.70 -11.09
N GLY A 89 1.68 -10.44 -12.33
CA GLY A 89 1.61 -11.46 -13.36
C GLY A 89 2.98 -12.06 -13.69
N GLY A 90 2.98 -13.24 -14.30
CA GLY A 90 4.21 -13.97 -14.63
C GLY A 90 3.98 -15.47 -14.74
N GLY A 91 4.66 -16.13 -15.68
CA GLY A 91 4.46 -17.56 -15.94
C GLY A 91 3.00 -17.86 -16.34
N LEU A 92 2.28 -18.60 -15.50
CA LEU A 92 0.86 -18.93 -15.69
C LEU A 92 -0.11 -17.90 -15.09
N ASN A 93 0.39 -16.91 -14.36
CA ASN A 93 -0.41 -15.87 -13.73
C ASN A 93 -0.50 -14.65 -14.66
N LYS A 94 -1.66 -14.00 -14.67
CA LYS A 94 -1.94 -12.78 -15.44
C LYS A 94 -2.45 -11.71 -14.50
N SER A 95 -1.89 -10.52 -14.58
CA SER A 95 -2.43 -9.32 -13.94
C SER A 95 -2.68 -8.23 -14.97
N SER A 96 -3.67 -7.38 -14.71
CA SER A 96 -3.92 -6.18 -15.50
C SER A 96 -4.58 -5.11 -14.64
N ILE A 97 -4.30 -3.85 -14.94
CA ILE A 97 -4.96 -2.71 -14.31
C ILE A 97 -5.47 -1.76 -15.38
N GLN A 98 -6.69 -1.28 -15.19
CA GLN A 98 -7.33 -0.36 -16.12
C GLN A 98 -8.24 0.61 -15.38
N ILE A 99 -8.44 1.78 -15.98
CA ILE A 99 -9.48 2.72 -15.56
C ILE A 99 -10.69 2.47 -16.46
N VAL A 100 -11.84 2.20 -15.85
CA VAL A 100 -13.12 2.00 -16.52
C VAL A 100 -14.12 2.95 -15.87
N ASP A 101 -14.61 3.92 -16.64
CA ASP A 101 -15.46 5.01 -16.16
C ASP A 101 -14.84 5.74 -14.95
N ASN A 102 -15.52 5.75 -13.80
CA ASN A 102 -15.06 6.32 -12.53
C ASN A 102 -14.50 5.26 -11.58
N SER A 103 -13.86 4.24 -12.13
CA SER A 103 -13.32 3.13 -11.35
C SER A 103 -11.94 2.70 -11.83
N VAL A 104 -11.12 2.23 -10.90
CA VAL A 104 -9.90 1.49 -11.19
C VAL A 104 -10.19 0.01 -10.99
N VAL A 105 -10.00 -0.79 -12.04
CA VAL A 105 -10.19 -2.23 -12.01
C VAL A 105 -8.83 -2.90 -12.10
N TYR A 106 -8.45 -3.60 -11.03
CA TYR A 106 -7.31 -4.49 -11.00
C TYR A 106 -7.81 -5.93 -11.12
N GLU A 107 -7.26 -6.68 -12.06
CA GLU A 107 -7.58 -8.08 -12.25
C GLU A 107 -6.34 -8.92 -12.13
N TRP A 108 -6.47 -10.04 -11.43
CA TRP A 108 -5.48 -11.09 -11.34
C TRP A 108 -6.12 -12.45 -11.66
N SER A 109 -5.42 -13.33 -12.35
CA SER A 109 -5.91 -14.67 -12.61
C SER A 109 -4.79 -15.68 -12.80
N ASN A 110 -5.10 -16.94 -12.51
CA ASN A 110 -4.34 -18.11 -12.93
C ASN A 110 -5.30 -19.13 -13.58
N GLN A 111 -4.89 -20.41 -13.66
CA GLN A 111 -5.73 -21.47 -14.23
C GLN A 111 -6.93 -21.89 -13.35
N VAL A 112 -6.93 -21.53 -12.06
CA VAL A 112 -7.88 -22.01 -11.05
C VAL A 112 -8.86 -20.91 -10.63
N VAL A 113 -8.41 -19.66 -10.55
CA VAL A 113 -9.20 -18.56 -10.01
C VAL A 113 -8.91 -17.25 -10.76
N ARG A 114 -9.91 -16.36 -10.80
CA ARG A 114 -9.76 -14.95 -11.16
C ARG A 114 -10.25 -14.08 -10.01
N ILE A 115 -9.44 -13.11 -9.62
CA ILE A 115 -9.72 -12.11 -8.59
C ILE A 115 -9.84 -10.76 -9.28
N VAL A 116 -10.94 -10.05 -9.04
CA VAL A 116 -11.18 -8.71 -9.56
C VAL A 116 -11.37 -7.77 -8.39
N LEU A 117 -10.54 -6.74 -8.31
CA LEU A 117 -10.66 -5.63 -7.37
C LEU A 117 -11.15 -4.41 -8.17
N ASN A 118 -12.36 -3.96 -7.86
CA ASN A 118 -12.94 -2.77 -8.48
C ASN A 118 -13.05 -1.68 -7.41
N TYR A 119 -12.26 -0.62 -7.61
CA TYR A 119 -12.20 0.56 -6.77
C TYR A 119 -12.97 1.69 -7.43
N SER A 120 -14.06 2.16 -6.82
CA SER A 120 -14.88 3.22 -7.40
C SER A 120 -15.26 4.27 -6.37
N PHE A 121 -15.24 5.53 -6.78
CA PHE A 121 -15.78 6.59 -5.94
C PHE A 121 -17.29 6.56 -5.98
N ILE A 122 -17.91 6.58 -4.81
CA ILE A 122 -19.37 6.66 -4.65
C ILE A 122 -19.75 7.83 -3.75
N LYS A 123 -21.04 8.16 -3.77
CA LYS A 123 -21.65 9.10 -2.84
C LYS A 123 -22.42 8.28 -1.80
N MET A 124 -22.15 8.46 -0.52
CA MET A 124 -22.93 7.81 0.55
C MET A 124 -23.97 8.78 1.11
N ASP A 125 -23.51 9.80 1.86
CA ASP A 125 -24.39 10.74 2.57
C ASP A 125 -24.22 12.19 2.09
N SER A 126 -23.43 12.41 1.03
CA SER A 126 -23.10 13.74 0.53
C SER A 126 -23.46 13.92 -0.95
N GLU A 127 -23.58 15.16 -1.41
CA GLU A 127 -23.70 15.45 -2.86
C GLU A 127 -22.38 15.17 -3.62
N LEU A 128 -21.29 14.94 -2.89
CA LEU A 128 -19.95 14.70 -3.41
C LEU A 128 -19.56 13.23 -3.33
N TYR A 129 -18.53 12.88 -4.10
CA TYR A 129 -17.85 11.60 -3.94
C TYR A 129 -17.04 11.66 -2.65
N ASP A 130 -17.61 11.12 -1.57
CA ASP A 130 -17.06 11.13 -0.21
C ASP A 130 -16.63 9.73 0.27
N ALA A 131 -16.85 8.70 -0.55
CA ALA A 131 -16.48 7.34 -0.21
C ALA A 131 -15.84 6.60 -1.38
N LEU A 132 -14.93 5.70 -1.03
CA LEU A 132 -14.39 4.67 -1.90
C LEU A 132 -15.15 3.36 -1.64
N LYS A 133 -15.78 2.83 -2.68
CA LYS A 133 -16.26 1.46 -2.71
C LYS A 133 -15.15 0.55 -3.22
N ILE A 134 -14.87 -0.52 -2.49
CA ILE A 134 -13.99 -1.61 -2.91
C ILE A 134 -14.85 -2.83 -3.10
N ASN A 135 -15.01 -3.27 -4.35
CA ASN A 135 -15.68 -4.51 -4.69
C ASN A 135 -14.63 -5.58 -4.99
N VAL A 136 -14.66 -6.68 -4.25
CA VAL A 136 -13.78 -7.82 -4.44
C VAL A 136 -14.59 -8.98 -4.97
N LYS A 137 -14.28 -9.41 -6.18
CA LYS A 137 -14.86 -10.61 -6.78
C LYS A 137 -13.83 -11.72 -6.87
N VAL A 138 -14.28 -12.94 -6.55
CA VAL A 138 -13.49 -14.14 -6.73
C VAL A 138 -14.30 -15.13 -7.57
N ILE A 139 -13.77 -15.46 -8.73
CA ILE A 139 -14.41 -16.28 -9.76
C ILE A 139 -13.66 -17.61 -9.83
N ASN A 140 -14.37 -18.72 -9.68
CA ASN A 140 -13.80 -20.05 -9.81
C ASN A 140 -13.71 -20.44 -11.29
N LEU A 141 -12.49 -20.71 -11.77
CA LEU A 141 -12.21 -21.13 -13.14
C LEU A 141 -11.93 -22.64 -13.24
N SER A 142 -11.95 -23.34 -12.11
CA SER A 142 -11.64 -24.77 -12.04
C SER A 142 -12.88 -25.64 -12.20
N SER A 143 -12.67 -26.91 -12.51
CA SER A 143 -13.73 -27.92 -12.58
C SER A 143 -14.17 -28.46 -11.20
N GLN A 144 -13.68 -27.88 -10.10
CA GLN A 144 -13.99 -28.29 -8.74
C GLN A 144 -14.48 -27.09 -7.92
N SER A 145 -15.23 -27.33 -6.85
CA SER A 145 -15.56 -26.25 -5.92
C SER A 145 -14.32 -25.81 -5.16
N LEU A 146 -14.19 -24.51 -4.93
CA LEU A 146 -13.08 -23.92 -4.17
C LEU A 146 -13.58 -23.42 -2.82
N THR A 147 -12.67 -23.38 -1.87
CA THR A 147 -12.86 -22.65 -0.61
C THR A 147 -11.92 -21.46 -0.61
N VAL A 148 -12.46 -20.25 -0.46
CA VAL A 148 -11.69 -19.00 -0.49
C VAL A 148 -11.71 -18.35 0.87
N SER A 149 -10.52 -17.97 1.36
CA SER A 149 -10.39 -17.03 2.48
C SER A 149 -9.64 -15.78 2.01
N SER A 150 -9.93 -14.64 2.63
CA SER A 150 -9.24 -13.39 2.34
C SER A 150 -9.02 -12.56 3.60
N LEU A 151 -7.88 -11.87 3.65
CA LEU A 151 -7.50 -10.95 4.72
C LEU A 151 -7.11 -9.61 4.08
N PHE A 152 -7.81 -8.55 4.46
CA PHE A 152 -7.53 -7.18 4.06
C PHE A 152 -6.92 -6.43 5.25
N CYS A 153 -5.84 -5.70 5.00
CA CYS A 153 -5.18 -4.82 5.96
C CYS A 153 -5.37 -3.38 5.49
N PHE A 154 -5.95 -2.56 6.36
CA PHE A 154 -6.09 -1.12 6.21
C PHE A 154 -5.25 -0.44 7.30
N ASP A 155 -4.03 -0.07 6.92
CA ASP A 155 -3.05 0.53 7.81
C ASP A 155 -3.26 2.04 7.87
N THR A 156 -3.96 2.47 8.92
CA THR A 156 -4.33 3.86 9.12
C THR A 156 -3.19 4.61 9.80
N TYR A 157 -3.00 5.89 9.44
CA TYR A 157 -2.07 6.78 10.14
C TYR A 157 -2.79 8.07 10.54
N LEU A 158 -3.79 7.95 11.39
CA LEU A 158 -4.68 9.05 11.75
C LEU A 158 -4.95 9.17 13.26
N GLY A 159 -4.93 8.05 13.99
CA GLY A 159 -5.21 8.02 15.43
C GLY A 159 -3.95 7.94 16.31
N GLU A 160 -2.78 7.73 15.71
CA GLU A 160 -1.51 7.49 16.40
C GLU A 160 -1.04 8.70 17.22
N ASN A 161 -1.48 9.91 16.85
CA ASN A 161 -1.18 11.15 17.55
C ASN A 161 -2.33 11.63 18.46
N THR A 162 -3.35 10.81 18.69
CA THR A 162 -4.48 11.13 19.56
C THR A 162 -4.48 10.25 20.82
N ASN A 163 -5.53 10.38 21.64
CA ASN A 163 -5.78 9.48 22.76
C ASN A 163 -6.41 8.15 22.32
N SER A 164 -6.69 7.95 21.03
CA SER A 164 -7.23 6.68 20.52
C SER A 164 -6.96 6.38 19.06
N HIS A 165 -6.75 5.12 18.71
CA HIS A 165 -6.48 4.79 17.31
C HIS A 165 -7.77 4.69 16.49
N PHE A 166 -8.78 4.03 17.06
CA PHE A 166 -10.07 3.81 16.43
C PHE A 166 -11.22 4.17 17.36
N ILE A 167 -12.37 4.49 16.75
CA ILE A 167 -13.64 4.78 17.41
C ILE A 167 -14.71 3.82 16.88
N LEU A 168 -15.43 3.17 17.78
CA LEU A 168 -16.57 2.31 17.49
C LEU A 168 -17.91 3.05 17.70
N PRO A 169 -19.06 2.47 17.29
CA PRO A 169 -20.37 3.06 17.52
C PRO A 169 -20.61 3.37 19.01
N GLY A 170 -21.12 4.58 19.28
CA GLY A 170 -21.27 5.08 20.65
C GLY A 170 -20.02 5.75 21.21
N ASP A 171 -19.10 6.18 20.35
CA ASP A 171 -17.86 6.90 20.70
C ASP A 171 -16.93 6.10 21.63
N ILE A 172 -16.93 4.77 21.46
CA ILE A 172 -16.07 3.87 22.24
C ILE A 172 -14.68 3.86 21.62
N ALA A 173 -13.72 4.39 22.36
CA ALA A 173 -12.31 4.43 21.96
C ALA A 173 -11.63 3.06 22.03
N VAL A 174 -10.75 2.78 21.06
CA VAL A 174 -9.95 1.56 20.99
C VAL A 174 -8.47 1.90 20.82
N ASN A 175 -7.67 1.45 21.79
CA ASN A 175 -6.24 1.77 21.94
C ASN A 175 -5.36 0.53 22.07
N SER A 176 -5.95 -0.63 21.87
CA SER A 176 -5.32 -1.93 22.05
C SER A 176 -5.94 -2.94 21.10
N GLU A 177 -5.27 -4.06 20.92
CA GLU A 177 -5.76 -5.18 20.14
C GLU A 177 -7.16 -5.60 20.60
N ILE A 178 -8.07 -5.76 19.64
CA ILE A 178 -9.46 -6.20 19.86
C ILE A 178 -10.00 -6.91 18.62
N GLU A 179 -10.85 -7.91 18.83
CA GLU A 179 -11.52 -8.69 17.79
C GLU A 179 -13.04 -8.65 17.92
N PHE A 180 -13.72 -8.54 16.77
CA PHE A 180 -15.16 -8.73 16.64
C PHE A 180 -15.45 -9.78 15.56
N SER A 181 -16.40 -10.68 15.80
CA SER A 181 -16.73 -11.78 14.89
C SER A 181 -18.22 -12.03 14.77
N GLY A 182 -18.64 -12.51 13.59
CA GLY A 182 -20.04 -12.78 13.28
C GLY A 182 -20.94 -11.60 13.62
N ASN A 183 -21.89 -11.79 14.54
CA ASN A 183 -22.87 -10.77 14.89
C ASN A 183 -22.32 -9.59 15.70
N THR A 184 -21.11 -9.68 16.26
CA THR A 184 -20.52 -8.61 17.08
C THR A 184 -19.70 -7.61 16.27
N VAL A 185 -19.46 -7.86 14.97
CA VAL A 185 -18.76 -6.91 14.08
C VAL A 185 -19.48 -5.56 14.08
N PRO A 186 -18.83 -4.43 14.42
CA PRO A 186 -19.47 -3.13 14.45
C PRO A 186 -20.08 -2.72 13.10
N SER A 187 -21.13 -1.89 13.12
CA SER A 187 -21.72 -1.34 11.88
C SER A 187 -20.78 -0.41 11.12
N TYR A 188 -19.88 0.26 11.84
CA TYR A 188 -18.73 0.96 11.29
C TYR A 188 -17.58 0.91 12.28
N ILE A 189 -16.36 1.10 11.76
CA ILE A 189 -15.16 1.40 12.55
C ILE A 189 -14.61 2.70 11.99
N ALA A 190 -14.32 3.67 12.84
CA ALA A 190 -13.71 4.93 12.40
C ALA A 190 -12.25 4.99 12.87
N SER A 191 -11.36 5.56 12.06
CA SER A 191 -10.10 6.06 12.61
C SER A 191 -10.38 7.24 13.52
N ASP A 192 -9.56 7.44 14.55
CA ASP A 192 -9.54 8.75 15.20
C ASP A 192 -8.72 9.75 14.38
N SER A 193 -8.88 11.04 14.68
CA SER A 193 -8.10 12.11 14.08
C SER A 193 -8.19 13.35 14.97
N ILE A 194 -7.09 14.10 15.07
CA ILE A 194 -7.01 15.38 15.81
C ILE A 194 -8.00 16.40 15.23
N THR A 195 -8.01 16.54 13.90
CA THR A 195 -8.78 17.54 13.15
C THR A 195 -10.21 17.08 12.88
N LYS A 196 -10.48 15.77 12.95
CA LYS A 196 -11.74 15.08 12.58
C LYS A 196 -12.12 15.22 11.10
N THR A 197 -11.54 16.14 10.34
CA THR A 197 -11.73 16.31 8.89
C THR A 197 -11.16 15.13 8.10
N ASP A 198 -10.16 14.47 8.68
CA ASP A 198 -9.38 13.44 7.98
C ASP A 198 -9.77 12.04 8.46
N GLN A 199 -10.79 11.95 9.31
CA GLN A 199 -11.33 10.69 9.79
C GLN A 199 -11.81 9.82 8.62
N ILE A 200 -11.43 8.55 8.66
CA ILE A 200 -11.95 7.51 7.79
C ILE A 200 -12.98 6.70 8.57
N LYS A 201 -14.10 6.36 7.92
CA LYS A 201 -15.05 5.37 8.40
C LYS A 201 -15.09 4.18 7.47
N PHE A 202 -14.86 3.01 8.03
CA PHE A 202 -14.99 1.72 7.37
C PHE A 202 -16.39 1.18 7.65
N TYR A 203 -17.15 0.94 6.58
CA TYR A 203 -18.41 0.23 6.66
C TYR A 203 -18.28 -1.12 5.98
N PHE A 204 -18.89 -2.11 6.60
CA PHE A 204 -19.00 -3.47 6.08
C PHE A 204 -20.43 -3.67 5.61
N ASP A 205 -20.62 -4.40 4.50
CA ASP A 205 -21.95 -4.74 4.05
C ASP A 205 -22.73 -5.45 5.17
N GLY A 206 -23.92 -4.92 5.47
CA GLY A 206 -24.77 -5.35 6.58
C GLY A 206 -25.60 -6.60 6.29
N SER A 207 -25.58 -7.10 5.05
CA SER A 207 -26.21 -8.40 4.75
C SER A 207 -25.43 -9.53 5.44
N GLN A 208 -26.16 -10.48 6.04
CA GLN A 208 -25.54 -11.62 6.74
C GLN A 208 -24.67 -12.48 5.80
N GLU A 209 -24.89 -12.44 4.49
CA GLU A 209 -24.16 -13.23 3.49
C GLU A 209 -22.81 -12.62 3.08
N THR A 210 -22.65 -11.30 3.23
CA THR A 210 -21.49 -10.53 2.78
C THR A 210 -20.69 -9.89 3.91
N ARG A 211 -21.16 -10.05 5.16
CA ARG A 211 -20.46 -9.62 6.36
C ARG A 211 -19.12 -10.36 6.55
N PRO A 212 -18.07 -9.69 7.04
CA PRO A 212 -16.82 -10.34 7.40
C PRO A 212 -17.02 -11.45 8.44
N TYR A 213 -16.19 -12.49 8.38
CA TYR A 213 -16.13 -13.51 9.43
C TYR A 213 -15.66 -12.88 10.74
N ARG A 214 -14.62 -12.05 10.67
CA ARG A 214 -14.19 -11.18 11.76
C ARG A 214 -13.56 -9.89 11.24
N VAL A 215 -13.54 -8.90 12.12
CA VAL A 215 -12.71 -7.70 12.01
C VAL A 215 -11.89 -7.59 13.28
N PHE A 216 -10.66 -7.11 13.18
CA PHE A 216 -9.83 -6.90 14.35
C PHE A 216 -8.87 -5.74 14.14
N MET A 217 -8.47 -5.11 15.23
CA MET A 217 -7.43 -4.10 15.21
C MET A 217 -6.17 -4.66 15.85
N ALA A 218 -5.03 -4.48 15.19
CA ALA A 218 -3.74 -4.93 15.68
C ALA A 218 -2.62 -4.15 15.00
N ASN A 219 -1.39 -4.37 15.47
CA ASN A 219 -0.22 -3.82 14.81
C ASN A 219 -0.01 -4.45 13.41
N TRP A 220 0.12 -3.63 12.36
CA TRP A 220 0.13 -4.16 10.99
C TRP A 220 1.31 -5.09 10.72
N LYS A 221 2.48 -4.73 11.27
CA LYS A 221 3.73 -5.46 11.07
C LYS A 221 3.70 -6.81 11.77
N LYS A 222 3.15 -6.85 12.97
CA LYS A 222 2.94 -8.10 13.72
C LYS A 222 2.06 -9.09 12.97
N VAL A 223 1.01 -8.62 12.29
CA VAL A 223 0.13 -9.47 11.46
C VAL A 223 0.79 -9.82 10.13
N SER A 224 1.53 -8.89 9.53
CA SER A 224 2.16 -9.10 8.23
C SER A 224 3.29 -10.14 8.30
N GLU A 225 4.06 -10.19 9.39
CA GLU A 225 5.15 -11.15 9.59
C GLU A 225 4.66 -12.56 9.98
N ARG A 226 3.37 -12.73 10.30
CA ARG A 226 2.80 -14.03 10.66
C ARG A 226 2.49 -14.90 9.45
N GLN A 227 2.96 -16.15 9.51
CA GLN A 227 2.50 -17.23 8.64
C GLN A 227 1.22 -17.83 9.24
N GLY A 228 0.09 -17.68 8.54
CA GLY A 228 -1.20 -18.25 8.94
C GLY A 228 -2.13 -17.28 9.69
N VAL A 229 -3.07 -17.85 10.43
CA VAL A 229 -4.13 -17.09 11.13
C VAL A 229 -3.53 -16.29 12.30
N TYR A 230 -3.75 -14.98 12.29
CA TYR A 230 -3.38 -14.13 13.42
C TYR A 230 -4.35 -14.36 14.59
N MET A 231 -3.78 -14.52 15.78
CA MET A 231 -4.53 -14.64 17.04
C MET A 231 -4.40 -13.33 17.79
N VAL A 232 -5.52 -12.60 17.86
CA VAL A 232 -5.62 -11.33 18.58
C VAL A 232 -5.42 -11.59 20.07
N LYS A 233 -4.64 -10.72 20.71
CA LYS A 233 -4.43 -10.74 22.15
C LYS A 233 -5.10 -9.51 22.74
N GLU A 234 -6.38 -9.66 23.10
CA GLU A 234 -7.21 -8.61 23.67
C GLU A 234 -6.48 -7.78 24.72
N GLY A 235 -6.46 -6.45 24.53
CA GLY A 235 -5.81 -5.51 25.43
C GLY A 235 -4.29 -5.34 25.23
N GLU A 236 -3.65 -6.10 24.32
CA GLU A 236 -2.25 -5.86 23.97
C GLU A 236 -2.09 -4.51 23.25
N SER A 237 -1.04 -3.76 23.56
CA SER A 237 -0.76 -2.50 22.87
C SER A 237 -0.45 -2.70 21.38
N PHE A 238 -0.65 -1.66 20.57
CA PHE A 238 -0.26 -1.63 19.16
C PHE A 238 1.25 -1.47 18.91
N ASN A 239 2.07 -2.03 19.79
CA ASN A 239 3.52 -1.98 19.70
C ASN A 239 4.08 -3.30 19.18
N TRP A 240 5.02 -3.22 18.24
CA TRP A 240 5.76 -4.36 17.72
C TRP A 240 7.24 -4.03 17.51
N GLY A 241 8.07 -4.51 18.43
CA GLY A 241 9.51 -4.29 18.41
C GLY A 241 9.88 -2.80 18.43
N ARG A 242 11.07 -2.48 17.92
CA ARG A 242 11.61 -1.11 17.92
C ARG A 242 11.22 -0.26 16.70
N PHE A 243 10.52 -0.85 15.73
CA PHE A 243 10.30 -0.27 14.40
C PHE A 243 8.83 -0.11 14.01
N SER A 244 7.90 -0.48 14.88
CA SER A 244 6.46 -0.29 14.67
C SER A 244 5.85 -0.04 16.04
N PHE A 245 6.04 1.19 16.53
CA PHE A 245 5.59 1.62 17.85
C PHE A 245 4.35 2.48 17.68
N ASN A 246 3.34 2.20 18.50
CA ASN A 246 2.04 2.88 18.47
C ASN A 246 1.47 2.92 17.06
N ASP A 247 1.34 1.76 16.44
CA ASP A 247 1.11 1.62 15.00
C ASP A 247 0.04 0.56 14.77
N SER A 248 -1.10 0.98 14.21
CA SER A 248 -2.34 0.21 14.24
C SER A 248 -3.00 0.12 12.88
N ALA A 249 -3.53 -1.07 12.59
CA ALA A 249 -4.28 -1.32 11.38
C ALA A 249 -5.60 -2.02 11.68
N LEU A 250 -6.57 -1.76 10.81
CA LEU A 250 -7.81 -2.51 10.75
C LEU A 250 -7.64 -3.70 9.81
N PHE A 251 -8.01 -4.87 10.32
CA PHE A 251 -8.04 -6.11 9.56
C PHE A 251 -9.47 -6.58 9.34
N VAL A 252 -9.74 -7.04 8.13
CA VAL A 252 -11.03 -7.61 7.74
C VAL A 252 -10.79 -8.99 7.15
N GLU A 253 -11.40 -10.02 7.73
CA GLU A 253 -11.19 -11.40 7.31
C GLU A 253 -12.49 -12.07 6.89
N TYR A 254 -12.43 -12.74 5.74
CA TYR A 254 -13.43 -13.71 5.29
C TYR A 254 -12.79 -15.08 5.30
N ARG A 255 -13.48 -16.07 5.87
CA ARG A 255 -12.92 -17.41 6.05
C ARG A 255 -13.82 -18.47 5.43
N ASN A 256 -13.18 -19.40 4.74
CA ASN A 256 -13.79 -20.62 4.21
C ASN A 256 -15.07 -20.39 3.39
N VAL A 257 -15.08 -19.35 2.56
CA VAL A 257 -16.23 -19.04 1.71
C VAL A 257 -16.23 -20.01 0.53
N PRO A 258 -17.27 -20.86 0.36
CA PRO A 258 -17.35 -21.78 -0.76
C PRO A 258 -17.65 -21.02 -2.06
N VAL A 259 -16.91 -21.32 -3.12
CA VAL A 259 -17.15 -20.85 -4.48
C VAL A 259 -17.40 -22.07 -5.36
N LYS A 260 -18.64 -22.23 -5.81
CA LYS A 260 -19.05 -23.36 -6.66
C LYS A 260 -18.34 -23.28 -8.01
N ILE A 261 -18.35 -24.39 -8.75
CA ILE A 261 -17.88 -24.49 -10.13
C ILE A 261 -18.59 -23.42 -10.98
N ASP A 262 -17.84 -22.72 -11.83
CA ASP A 262 -18.35 -21.68 -12.75
C ASP A 262 -19.17 -20.58 -12.06
N SER A 263 -18.85 -20.27 -10.79
CA SER A 263 -19.55 -19.24 -10.01
C SER A 263 -18.58 -18.20 -9.46
N GLU A 264 -19.16 -17.09 -8.98
CA GLU A 264 -18.42 -16.02 -8.33
C GLU A 264 -18.98 -15.70 -6.95
N ILE A 265 -18.11 -15.20 -6.07
CA ILE A 265 -18.48 -14.49 -4.86
C ILE A 265 -18.05 -13.04 -4.97
N SER A 266 -18.82 -12.14 -4.38
CA SER A 266 -18.58 -10.70 -4.38
C SER A 266 -18.65 -10.15 -2.95
N ARG A 267 -17.76 -9.25 -2.59
CA ARG A 267 -17.72 -8.56 -1.28
C ARG A 267 -17.50 -7.08 -1.48
N ASP A 268 -18.29 -6.27 -0.78
CA ASP A 268 -18.22 -4.81 -0.84
C ASP A 268 -17.72 -4.24 0.48
N PHE A 269 -16.79 -3.30 0.38
CA PHE A 269 -16.31 -2.46 1.48
C PHE A 269 -16.53 -1.01 1.12
N PHE A 270 -16.81 -0.19 2.11
CA PHE A 270 -16.93 1.24 1.92
C PHE A 270 -16.00 1.97 2.89
N ILE A 271 -15.21 2.88 2.34
CA ILE A 271 -14.27 3.73 3.06
C ILE A 271 -14.72 5.16 2.83
N GLN A 272 -15.37 5.77 3.81
CA GLN A 272 -15.85 7.14 3.74
C GLN A 272 -14.83 8.06 4.41
N ASN A 273 -14.50 9.17 3.77
CA ASN A 273 -13.80 10.28 4.42
C ASN A 273 -14.80 11.41 4.65
N LYS A 274 -14.94 11.85 5.90
CA LYS A 274 -15.84 12.96 6.23
C LYS A 274 -15.10 14.30 6.15
N SER A 275 -14.58 14.64 4.97
CA SER A 275 -14.05 15.99 4.72
C SER A 275 -15.21 16.98 4.69
N GLY A 276 -15.20 17.99 5.57
CA GLY A 276 -16.24 19.01 5.70
C GLY A 276 -16.35 20.01 4.54
N VAL A 277 -15.82 19.70 3.35
CA VAL A 277 -15.76 20.62 2.20
C VAL A 277 -16.89 20.28 1.21
N THR A 278 -18.02 20.96 1.37
CA THR A 278 -19.20 20.87 0.51
C THR A 278 -19.14 21.88 -0.65
N GLU A 279 -18.56 21.52 -1.79
CA GLU A 279 -18.88 22.21 -3.04
C GLU A 279 -18.87 21.23 -4.21
N ASN A 280 -19.84 21.35 -5.13
CA ASN A 280 -20.06 20.48 -6.27
C ASN A 280 -18.90 20.47 -7.31
N ILE A 281 -18.86 19.43 -8.17
CA ILE A 281 -18.34 19.38 -9.58
C ILE A 281 -17.33 18.24 -9.92
N SER A 282 -17.59 17.66 -11.11
CA SER A 282 -16.88 16.83 -12.11
C SER A 282 -15.66 15.96 -11.80
N VAL A 283 -15.79 14.68 -12.16
CA VAL A 283 -14.73 13.66 -12.31
C VAL A 283 -13.90 13.96 -13.56
N THR A 284 -12.57 14.04 -13.44
CA THR A 284 -11.67 14.09 -14.59
C THR A 284 -10.68 12.92 -14.50
N PRO A 285 -10.71 11.93 -15.41
CA PRO A 285 -9.71 10.87 -15.44
C PRO A 285 -8.38 11.44 -15.97
N GLU A 286 -7.39 11.60 -15.08
CA GLU A 286 -6.00 11.82 -15.52
C GLU A 286 -5.34 10.47 -15.85
N VAL A 287 -5.22 10.19 -17.13
CA VAL A 287 -4.27 9.17 -17.62
C VAL A 287 -2.88 9.75 -17.48
N THR A 288 -2.06 9.21 -16.59
CA THR A 288 -0.65 9.52 -16.52
C THR A 288 -0.01 9.12 -17.85
N LYS A 289 0.19 10.09 -18.74
CA LYS A 289 1.10 9.93 -19.88
C LYS A 289 2.51 9.87 -19.32
N GLU A 290 3.34 9.00 -19.87
CA GLU A 290 4.78 8.96 -19.62
C GLU A 290 5.33 10.39 -19.65
N VAL A 291 5.91 10.82 -18.52
CA VAL A 291 6.59 12.10 -18.42
C VAL A 291 7.82 12.03 -19.31
N LYS A 292 7.72 12.60 -20.52
CA LYS A 292 8.90 13.12 -21.21
C LYS A 292 9.43 14.24 -20.33
N GLN A 293 10.68 14.09 -19.88
CA GLN A 293 11.41 15.14 -19.19
C GLN A 293 11.44 16.39 -20.08
N GLU A 294 10.65 17.40 -19.71
CA GLU A 294 10.90 18.77 -20.15
C GLU A 294 11.97 19.36 -19.22
N ALA A 295 12.97 19.95 -19.86
CA ALA A 295 14.15 20.51 -19.24
C ALA A 295 13.78 21.49 -18.10
N LYS A 296 14.37 21.27 -16.93
CA LYS A 296 14.34 22.23 -15.81
C LYS A 296 14.85 23.59 -16.31
N GLN A 297 14.00 24.60 -16.19
CA GLN A 297 14.48 25.98 -16.08
C GLN A 297 15.33 26.08 -14.80
N GLU A 298 16.56 26.57 -14.97
CA GLU A 298 17.49 26.87 -13.90
C GLU A 298 16.88 27.93 -12.96
N VAL A 299 16.53 27.50 -11.75
CA VAL A 299 16.39 28.41 -10.63
C VAL A 299 17.79 28.67 -10.11
N ILE A 300 18.31 29.85 -10.39
CA ILE A 300 19.55 30.38 -9.81
C ILE A 300 19.29 30.58 -8.31
N ILE A 301 19.63 29.57 -7.51
CA ILE A 301 19.77 29.71 -6.06
C ILE A 301 21.18 30.24 -5.84
N LYS A 302 21.26 31.49 -5.36
CA LYS A 302 22.51 32.11 -4.93
C LYS A 302 23.17 31.27 -3.84
N ASP A 303 24.46 31.00 -4.04
CA ASP A 303 25.39 30.39 -3.09
C ASP A 303 25.14 30.85 -1.66
N THR A 304 24.63 29.95 -0.83
CA THR A 304 24.76 30.07 0.62
C THR A 304 25.38 28.78 1.13
N LYS A 305 26.68 28.87 1.44
CA LYS A 305 27.60 27.87 1.99
C LYS A 305 26.93 26.71 2.73
N MET A 306 27.10 25.51 2.17
CA MET A 306 26.75 24.24 2.79
C MET A 306 28.02 23.37 2.85
N ASP A 307 29.00 23.79 3.66
CA ASP A 307 30.27 23.07 3.90
C ASP A 307 30.68 23.19 5.38
N ILE A 308 29.81 22.76 6.29
CA ILE A 308 30.23 22.56 7.69
C ILE A 308 29.65 21.22 8.16
N LEU A 309 30.54 20.22 8.28
CA LEU A 309 30.26 19.00 9.05
C LEU A 309 29.92 19.41 10.50
N PRO A 310 28.89 18.81 11.13
CA PRO A 310 28.60 19.11 12.53
C PRO A 310 29.79 18.73 13.40
N ASP A 311 30.19 19.66 14.28
CA ASP A 311 31.30 19.46 15.21
C ASP A 311 30.96 18.35 16.20
N ILE A 312 31.90 17.41 16.41
CA ILE A 312 31.71 16.20 17.23
C ILE A 312 31.34 16.58 18.69
N GLY A 313 31.73 17.77 19.12
CA GLY A 313 31.39 18.33 20.43
C GLY A 313 29.91 18.65 20.68
N THR A 314 29.05 18.69 19.66
CA THR A 314 27.61 19.02 19.79
C THR A 314 26.66 17.83 19.60
N LEU A 315 27.20 16.62 19.45
CA LEU A 315 26.46 15.36 19.23
C LEU A 315 25.58 14.91 20.41
N THR A 316 25.49 15.69 21.49
CA THR A 316 24.70 15.32 22.68
C THR A 316 23.19 15.34 22.44
N ASP A 317 22.68 16.00 21.39
CA ASP A 317 21.25 16.12 21.08
C ASP A 317 20.92 15.90 19.59
N LEU A 318 21.36 14.78 19.02
CA LEU A 318 20.91 14.36 17.68
C LEU A 318 19.42 14.01 17.68
N GLY A 319 18.61 14.74 16.90
CA GLY A 319 17.22 14.42 16.60
C GLY A 319 17.08 13.46 15.41
N ILE A 320 15.85 13.05 15.10
CA ILE A 320 15.54 12.16 13.96
C ILE A 320 16.00 12.79 12.63
N ASP A 321 15.87 14.11 12.48
CA ASP A 321 16.29 14.84 11.29
C ASP A 321 17.81 14.80 11.08
N ASP A 322 18.60 14.80 12.16
CA ASP A 322 20.06 14.72 12.07
C ASP A 322 20.52 13.32 11.66
N LEU A 323 19.81 12.27 12.12
CA LEU A 323 20.04 10.90 11.70
C LEU A 323 19.72 10.69 10.22
N LEU A 324 18.63 11.30 9.72
CA LEU A 324 18.27 11.25 8.30
C LEU A 324 19.26 12.02 7.42
N ARG A 325 19.79 13.15 7.92
CA ARG A 325 20.89 13.88 7.25
C ARG A 325 22.16 13.06 7.21
N LEU A 326 22.51 12.35 8.28
CA LEU A 326 23.66 11.46 8.31
C LEU A 326 23.53 10.32 7.30
N LEU A 327 22.38 9.65 7.24
CA LEU A 327 22.05 8.62 6.26
C LEU A 327 22.16 9.13 4.83
N THR A 328 21.67 10.35 4.59
CA THR A 328 21.75 10.99 3.27
C THR A 328 23.20 11.28 2.88
N LEU A 329 24.05 11.72 3.82
CA LEU A 329 25.47 11.96 3.58
C LEU A 329 26.25 10.67 3.33
N ILE A 330 25.95 9.60 4.08
CA ILE A 330 26.55 8.27 3.89
C ILE A 330 26.19 7.73 2.51
N ASN A 331 24.91 7.74 2.14
CA ASN A 331 24.45 7.27 0.83
C ASN A 331 25.08 8.09 -0.29
N LYS A 332 25.13 9.42 -0.15
CA LYS A 332 25.79 10.30 -1.13
C LYS A 332 27.30 10.01 -1.27
N LYS A 333 27.99 9.64 -0.18
CA LYS A 333 29.41 9.24 -0.23
C LYS A 333 29.63 7.83 -0.76
N LEU A 334 28.64 6.95 -0.65
CA LEU A 334 28.68 5.60 -1.24
C LEU A 334 28.35 5.63 -2.74
N ASP A 335 27.45 6.52 -3.16
CA ASP A 335 27.00 6.65 -4.56
C ASP A 335 28.00 7.41 -5.43
N ASN A 336 28.77 8.34 -4.84
CA ASN A 336 29.91 8.94 -5.53
C ASN A 336 31.12 8.04 -5.27
N GLU A 337 31.79 7.52 -6.31
CA GLU A 337 33.05 6.75 -6.24
C GLU A 337 34.24 7.51 -5.59
N SER A 338 33.98 8.57 -4.83
CA SER A 338 34.93 9.17 -3.91
C SER A 338 35.36 8.15 -2.86
N ASN A 339 36.67 7.85 -2.84
CA ASN A 339 37.27 6.97 -1.85
C ASN A 339 36.88 7.40 -0.42
N ILE A 340 36.11 6.54 0.25
CA ILE A 340 35.84 6.67 1.69
C ILE A 340 37.19 6.67 2.40
N THR A 341 37.49 7.75 3.11
CA THR A 341 38.76 7.89 3.82
C THR A 341 38.68 7.25 5.19
N GLN A 342 39.83 6.88 5.77
CA GLN A 342 39.90 6.35 7.14
C GLN A 342 39.30 7.33 8.17
N ASN A 343 39.43 8.64 7.94
CA ASN A 343 38.83 9.67 8.79
C ASN A 343 37.30 9.68 8.73
N ASP A 344 36.71 9.35 7.57
CA ASP A 344 35.25 9.22 7.43
C ASP A 344 34.74 8.02 8.25
N ILE A 345 35.48 6.90 8.21
CA ILE A 345 35.16 5.69 8.97
C ILE A 345 35.23 5.97 10.48
N GLU A 346 36.31 6.60 10.94
CA GLU A 346 36.48 6.96 12.35
C GLU A 346 35.40 7.91 12.85
N TYR A 347 34.99 8.87 12.02
CA TYR A 347 33.90 9.78 12.32
C TYR A 347 32.54 9.05 12.45
N PHE A 348 32.22 8.11 11.55
CA PHE A 348 30.99 7.32 11.66
C PHE A 348 31.01 6.40 12.88
N ASP A 349 32.15 5.82 13.22
CA ASP A 349 32.31 4.98 14.41
C ASP A 349 32.10 5.78 15.71
N GLU A 350 32.54 7.03 15.78
CA GLU A 350 32.27 7.90 16.92
C GLU A 350 30.78 8.21 17.07
N ILE A 351 30.08 8.48 15.97
CA ILE A 351 28.63 8.72 15.99
C ILE A 351 27.87 7.46 16.44
N LEU A 352 28.26 6.28 15.95
CA LEU A 352 27.65 5.01 16.35
C LEU A 352 27.85 4.75 17.86
N LYS A 353 29.03 5.02 18.42
CA LYS A 353 29.29 4.91 19.86
C LYS A 353 28.42 5.85 20.69
N VAL A 354 28.17 7.07 20.23
CA VAL A 354 27.27 8.02 20.91
C VAL A 354 25.83 7.51 20.91
N ILE A 355 25.37 6.96 19.77
CA ILE A 355 24.02 6.38 19.64
C ILE A 355 23.86 5.17 20.57
N GLU A 356 24.81 4.22 20.56
CA GLU A 356 24.76 3.02 21.43
C GLU A 356 24.74 3.37 22.91
N LYS A 357 25.52 4.39 23.32
CA LYS A 357 25.54 4.87 24.72
C LYS A 357 24.21 5.47 25.15
N LYS A 358 23.46 6.11 24.24
CA LYS A 358 22.09 6.58 24.51
C LYS A 358 21.10 5.41 24.59
N THR A 359 21.18 4.45 23.68
CA THR A 359 20.27 3.30 23.67
C THR A 359 20.40 2.44 24.95
N ASN A 360 21.60 2.38 25.53
CA ASN A 360 21.85 1.66 26.78
C ASN A 360 21.52 2.47 28.06
N LYS A 361 21.33 3.79 27.98
CA LYS A 361 20.88 4.63 29.11
C LYS A 361 19.35 4.73 29.24
N SER A 362 18.61 4.37 28.19
CA SER A 362 17.14 4.34 28.16
C SER A 362 16.54 2.96 28.45
N LYS A 363 17.37 1.99 28.85
CA LYS A 363 16.96 0.72 29.48
C LYS A 363 17.17 0.84 30.98
#